data_AF-A0A147BL16-F1
#
_entry.id   AF-A0A147BL16-F1
#
_cell.length_a   1.000
_cell.length_b   1.000
_cell.length_c   1.000
_cell.angle_alpha   90.00
_cell.angle_beta   90.00
_cell.angle_gamma   90.00
#
_symmetry.space_group_name_H-M   'P 1'
#
loop_
_entity.id
_entity.type
_entity.pdbx_description
1 polymer ?
#
loop_
_entity_poly.entity_id
_entity_poly.type
_entity_poly.pdbx_seq_one_letter_code
_entity_poly.pdbx_strand_id
1 'polypeptide(L)'
;RREIDSPARAQRPTNHKKLMSIMDVVILCGRRGHSPDGTSRRRTRRLENPIKNEGNFRALVRLKIRSGHSVLKYYVETASGNATYLSPQIQNKMLVSSGRLVQQTIVSRVNSAKCFALLADQTTHISGKKYRRVR
;
A
#
# COMPACT_ATOMS: atom_id res chain seq x y z
N ARG A 1 -34.27 -19.83 6.92
CA ARG A 1 -33.02 -19.37 7.58
C ARG A 1 -32.17 -20.58 7.96
N ARG A 2 -31.36 -21.10 7.04
CA ARG A 2 -30.24 -22.07 7.19
C ARG A 2 -29.72 -22.29 5.75
N GLU A 3 -28.41 -22.52 5.59
CA GLU A 3 -27.72 -22.94 4.34
C GLU A 3 -27.18 -21.89 3.33
N ILE A 4 -26.63 -20.75 3.75
CA ILE A 4 -25.84 -19.87 2.83
C ILE A 4 -24.35 -19.72 3.26
N ASP A 5 -23.95 -20.23 4.43
CA ASP A 5 -22.73 -19.75 5.10
C ASP A 5 -21.51 -20.71 5.08
N SER A 6 -21.49 -21.80 4.30
CA SER A 6 -20.41 -22.80 4.35
C SER A 6 -19.15 -22.47 3.51
N PRO A 7 -19.21 -22.13 2.20
CA PRO A 7 -17.99 -21.86 1.42
C PRO A 7 -17.38 -20.48 1.74
N ALA A 8 -18.22 -19.48 2.05
CA ALA A 8 -17.77 -18.13 2.36
C ALA A 8 -16.96 -18.06 3.65
N ARG A 9 -17.35 -18.82 4.69
CA ARG A 9 -16.59 -18.90 5.96
C ARG A 9 -15.25 -19.59 5.79
N ALA A 10 -15.19 -20.66 5.00
CA ALA A 10 -13.95 -21.39 4.74
C ALA A 10 -12.91 -20.54 3.99
N GLN A 11 -13.36 -19.60 3.14
CA GLN A 11 -12.47 -18.75 2.34
C GLN A 11 -11.90 -17.55 3.12
N ARG A 12 -12.54 -17.13 4.22
CA ARG A 12 -12.10 -16.00 5.07
C ARG A 12 -10.66 -16.10 5.57
N PRO A 13 -10.22 -17.20 6.22
CA PRO A 13 -8.84 -17.30 6.73
C PRO A 13 -7.81 -17.22 5.60
N THR A 14 -8.11 -17.82 4.45
CA THR A 14 -7.25 -17.77 3.26
C THR A 14 -7.15 -16.35 2.69
N ASN A 15 -8.27 -15.63 2.62
CA ASN A 15 -8.29 -14.23 2.19
C ASN A 15 -7.61 -13.30 3.20
N HIS A 16 -7.71 -13.59 4.49
CA HIS A 16 -6.97 -12.87 5.53
C HIS A 16 -5.46 -13.03 5.35
N LYS A 17 -4.96 -14.26 5.13
CA LYS A 17 -3.54 -14.51 4.83
C LYS A 17 -3.07 -13.77 3.57
N LYS A 18 -3.89 -13.74 2.51
CA LYS A 18 -3.63 -12.94 1.28
C LYS A 18 -3.46 -11.47 1.62
N LEU A 19 -4.44 -10.91 2.33
CA LEU A 19 -4.51 -9.51 2.67
C LEU A 19 -3.31 -9.08 3.54
N MET A 20 -2.98 -9.87 4.56
CA MET A 20 -1.84 -9.61 5.45
C MET A 20 -0.52 -9.57 4.68
N SER A 21 -0.28 -10.55 3.80
CA SER A 21 0.95 -10.58 3.00
C SER A 21 1.14 -9.33 2.12
N ILE A 22 0.04 -8.73 1.66
CA ILE A 22 0.04 -7.52 0.85
C ILE A 22 0.16 -6.27 1.72
N MET A 23 -0.53 -6.26 2.86
CA MET A 23 -0.48 -5.18 3.84
C MET A 23 0.93 -4.96 4.37
N ASP A 24 1.72 -6.02 4.57
CA ASP A 24 3.16 -5.91 4.92
C ASP A 24 3.93 -5.01 3.94
N VAL A 25 3.65 -5.13 2.64
CA VAL A 25 4.31 -4.35 1.60
C VAL A 25 3.89 -2.89 1.67
N VAL A 26 2.59 -2.62 1.90
CA VAL A 26 2.08 -1.24 2.08
C VAL A 26 2.72 -0.58 3.30
N ILE A 27 2.79 -1.30 4.44
CA ILE A 27 3.42 -0.81 5.67
C ILE A 27 4.90 -0.54 5.44
N LEU A 28 5.60 -1.42 4.71
CA LEU A 28 7.02 -1.22 4.38
C LEU A 28 7.22 0.04 3.54
N CYS A 29 6.41 0.26 2.51
CA CYS A 29 6.44 1.49 1.70
C CYS A 29 6.27 2.74 2.59
N GLY A 30 5.24 2.73 3.44
CA GLY A 30 4.94 3.85 4.35
C GLY A 30 6.08 4.14 5.33
N ARG A 31 6.66 3.10 5.94
CA ARG A 31 7.78 3.24 6.90
C ARG A 31 9.05 3.80 6.28
N ARG A 32 9.30 3.52 5.00
CA ARG A 32 10.51 3.97 4.28
C ARG A 32 10.31 5.28 3.51
N GLY A 33 9.12 5.87 3.55
CA GLY A 33 8.79 7.06 2.75
C GLY A 33 8.79 6.77 1.24
N HIS A 34 8.65 5.50 0.83
CA HIS A 34 8.58 5.14 -0.57
C HIS A 34 7.14 5.24 -1.05
N SER A 35 6.89 6.11 -2.02
CA SER A 35 5.57 6.17 -2.66
C SER A 35 5.23 4.80 -3.27
N PRO A 36 4.06 4.23 -2.96
CA PRO A 36 3.65 2.95 -3.52
C PRO A 36 3.38 3.03 -5.03
N ASP A 37 3.11 4.23 -5.53
CA ASP A 37 2.68 4.48 -6.90
C ASP A 37 3.81 4.45 -7.92
N GLY A 38 3.43 4.19 -9.17
CA GLY A 38 4.29 4.30 -10.34
C GLY A 38 3.56 4.99 -11.48
N THR A 39 4.33 5.41 -12.48
CA THR A 39 3.87 6.23 -13.61
C THR A 39 2.94 5.48 -14.57
N SER A 40 2.96 4.14 -14.55
CA SER A 40 2.15 3.34 -15.47
C SER A 40 0.66 3.30 -15.08
N ARG A 41 -0.20 3.82 -15.98
CA ARG A 41 -1.67 3.68 -15.89
C ARG A 41 -2.14 2.23 -16.10
N ARG A 42 -1.36 1.40 -16.81
CA ARG A 42 -1.64 -0.02 -17.03
C ARG A 42 -0.77 -0.87 -16.12
N ARG A 43 -1.40 -1.64 -15.24
CA ARG A 43 -0.73 -2.55 -14.30
C ARG A 43 -0.88 -3.99 -14.81
N THR A 44 0.24 -4.66 -15.06
CA THR A 44 0.30 -5.90 -15.86
C THR A 44 -0.06 -7.23 -15.20
N ARG A 45 -0.25 -7.46 -13.90
CA ARG A 45 -0.33 -8.82 -13.29
C ARG A 45 0.87 -9.78 -13.51
N ARG A 46 1.64 -9.66 -14.60
CA ARG A 46 2.88 -10.39 -14.84
C ARG A 46 3.84 -10.20 -13.66
N LEU A 47 4.49 -11.30 -13.28
CA LEU A 47 5.51 -11.34 -12.22
C LEU A 47 6.89 -10.93 -12.73
N GLU A 48 7.06 -10.84 -14.05
CA GLU A 48 8.25 -10.32 -14.71
C GLU A 48 8.46 -8.84 -14.41
N ASN A 49 9.69 -8.38 -14.66
CA ASN A 49 10.02 -6.97 -14.57
C ASN A 49 9.25 -6.21 -15.65
N PRO A 50 8.48 -5.17 -15.29
CA PRO A 50 7.67 -4.44 -16.24
C PRO A 50 8.52 -3.49 -17.08
N ILE A 51 8.14 -3.30 -18.34
CA ILE A 51 8.77 -2.32 -19.25
C ILE A 51 8.56 -0.89 -18.74
N LYS A 52 7.41 -0.61 -18.11
CA LYS A 52 7.07 0.70 -17.52
C LYS A 52 7.09 0.63 -16.00
N ASN A 53 7.43 1.74 -15.34
CA ASN A 53 7.41 1.82 -13.88
C ASN A 53 5.97 1.64 -13.32
N GLU A 54 5.75 0.54 -12.61
CA GLU A 54 4.46 0.22 -11.98
C GLU A 54 4.41 0.55 -10.48
N GLY A 55 5.49 1.14 -9.94
CA GLY A 55 5.57 1.64 -8.57
C GLY A 55 6.31 0.72 -7.61
N ASN A 56 6.79 1.30 -6.51
CA ASN A 56 7.57 0.58 -5.50
C ASN A 56 6.79 -0.56 -4.86
N PHE A 57 5.48 -0.37 -4.64
CA PHE A 57 4.63 -1.43 -4.11
C PHE A 57 4.68 -2.69 -4.97
N ARG A 58 4.54 -2.56 -6.29
CA ARG A 58 4.56 -3.73 -7.19
C ARG A 58 5.95 -4.33 -7.34
N ALA A 59 7.00 -3.50 -7.30
CA ALA A 59 8.37 -3.98 -7.27
C ALA A 59 8.62 -4.85 -6.02
N LEU A 60 8.16 -4.40 -4.84
CA LEU A 60 8.30 -5.13 -3.59
C LEU A 60 7.44 -6.40 -3.55
N VAL A 61 6.23 -6.39 -4.11
CA VAL A 61 5.42 -7.62 -4.28
C VAL A 61 6.16 -8.65 -5.13
N ARG A 62 6.74 -8.24 -6.27
CA ARG A 62 7.57 -9.14 -7.10
C ARG A 62 8.79 -9.65 -6.35
N LEU A 63 9.47 -8.78 -5.61
CA LEU A 63 10.64 -9.15 -4.81
C LEU A 63 10.27 -10.22 -3.77
N LYS A 64 9.17 -10.01 -3.02
CA LYS A 64 8.66 -10.97 -2.02
C LYS A 64 8.32 -12.32 -2.66
N ILE A 65 7.77 -12.33 -3.86
CA ILE A 65 7.49 -13.57 -4.61
C ILE A 65 8.80 -14.25 -5.04
N ARG A 66 9.75 -13.49 -5.59
CA ARG A 66 11.07 -13.99 -6.01
C ARG A 66 11.89 -14.54 -4.85
N SER A 67 11.70 -14.03 -3.64
CA SER A 67 12.36 -14.52 -2.42
C SER A 67 11.70 -15.78 -1.83
N GLY A 68 10.86 -16.49 -2.58
CA GLY A 68 10.32 -17.79 -2.17
C GLY A 68 8.92 -17.77 -1.54
N HIS A 69 8.19 -16.65 -1.58
CA HIS A 69 6.84 -16.57 -1.00
C HIS A 69 5.78 -17.24 -1.91
N SER A 70 5.83 -18.57 -1.99
CA SER A 70 5.03 -19.45 -2.86
C SER A 70 3.52 -19.21 -2.75
N VAL A 71 3.04 -18.96 -1.53
CA VAL A 71 1.63 -18.67 -1.25
C VAL A 71 1.17 -17.38 -1.94
N LEU A 72 2.00 -16.32 -1.88
CA LEU A 72 1.69 -15.04 -2.53
C LEU A 72 1.79 -15.17 -4.05
N LYS A 73 2.77 -15.95 -4.54
CA LYS A 73 2.91 -16.28 -5.96
C LYS A 73 1.64 -16.94 -6.49
N TYR A 74 1.21 -18.03 -5.86
CA TYR A 74 0.00 -18.75 -6.21
C TYR A 74 -1.22 -17.82 -6.22
N TYR A 75 -1.35 -16.94 -5.23
CA TYR A 75 -2.48 -16.00 -5.19
C TYR A 75 -2.46 -14.97 -6.32
N VAL A 76 -1.30 -14.42 -6.66
CA VAL A 76 -1.18 -13.47 -7.78
C VAL A 76 -1.43 -14.16 -9.12
N GLU A 77 -1.10 -15.45 -9.25
CA GLU A 77 -1.30 -16.23 -10.48
C GLU A 77 -2.73 -16.78 -10.63
N THR A 78 -3.42 -17.10 -9.54
CA THR A 78 -4.76 -17.77 -9.58
C THR A 78 -5.95 -16.87 -9.27
N ALA A 79 -5.79 -15.74 -8.58
CA ALA A 79 -6.91 -14.91 -8.20
C ALA A 79 -7.67 -14.34 -9.42
N SER A 80 -9.00 -14.22 -9.35
CA SER A 80 -9.74 -13.40 -10.32
C SER A 80 -9.30 -11.93 -10.19
N GLY A 81 -9.46 -11.11 -11.23
CA GLY A 81 -8.85 -9.75 -11.30
C GLY A 81 -9.04 -8.91 -10.02
N ASN A 82 -10.23 -8.95 -9.43
CA ASN A 82 -10.59 -8.16 -8.25
C ASN A 82 -10.10 -8.78 -6.91
N ALA A 83 -9.67 -10.04 -6.90
CA ALA A 83 -9.30 -10.79 -5.69
C ALA A 83 -7.78 -10.75 -5.39
N THR A 84 -6.98 -10.05 -6.20
CA THR A 84 -5.54 -9.94 -6.00
C THR A 84 -5.15 -8.91 -4.93
N TYR A 85 -6.05 -8.00 -4.54
CA TYR A 85 -5.76 -6.85 -3.65
C TYR A 85 -4.61 -5.93 -4.13
N LEU A 86 -4.16 -6.07 -5.38
CA LEU A 86 -3.05 -5.31 -5.97
C LEU A 86 -3.52 -4.05 -6.72
N SER A 87 -4.81 -3.73 -6.71
CA SER A 87 -5.31 -2.53 -7.38
C SER A 87 -4.87 -1.26 -6.64
N PRO A 88 -4.66 -0.14 -7.35
CA PRO A 88 -4.34 1.15 -6.71
C PRO A 88 -5.41 1.53 -5.66
N GLN A 89 -6.68 1.26 -5.95
CA GLN A 89 -7.79 1.55 -5.05
C GLN A 89 -7.67 0.80 -3.71
N ILE A 90 -7.32 -0.49 -3.76
CA ILE A 90 -7.18 -1.30 -2.54
C ILE A 90 -5.93 -0.87 -1.76
N GLN A 91 -4.82 -0.58 -2.45
CA GLN A 91 -3.61 -0.04 -1.83
C GLN A 91 -3.88 1.28 -1.10
N ASN A 92 -4.60 2.20 -1.76
CA ASN A 92 -4.96 3.50 -1.16
C ASN A 92 -5.86 3.32 0.06
N LYS A 93 -6.83 2.39 0.01
CA LYS A 93 -7.64 2.05 1.17
C LYS A 93 -6.79 1.54 2.33
N MET A 94 -5.88 0.60 2.08
CA MET A 94 -4.96 0.09 3.12
C MET A 94 -4.08 1.20 3.70
N LEU A 95 -3.55 2.08 2.85
CA LEU A 95 -2.68 3.18 3.26
C LEU A 95 -3.43 4.18 4.13
N VAL A 96 -4.62 4.62 3.72
CA VAL A 96 -5.47 5.55 4.48
C VAL A 96 -5.87 4.94 5.82
N SER A 97 -6.31 3.68 5.84
CA SER A 97 -6.65 2.99 7.09
C SER A 97 -5.45 2.89 8.04
N SER A 98 -4.27 2.54 7.51
CA SER A 98 -3.05 2.45 8.31
C SER A 98 -2.64 3.83 8.86
N GLY A 99 -2.71 4.87 8.03
CA GLY A 99 -2.44 6.25 8.44
C GLY A 99 -3.37 6.72 9.55
N ARG A 100 -4.67 6.40 9.45
CA ARG A 100 -5.67 6.71 10.48
C ARG A 100 -5.32 6.03 11.82
N LEU A 101 -4.93 4.75 11.81
CA LEU A 101 -4.56 4.02 13.03
C LEU A 101 -3.32 4.63 13.69
N VAL A 102 -2.31 5.00 12.90
CA VAL A 102 -1.11 5.68 13.39
C VAL A 102 -1.48 7.04 14.02
N GLN A 103 -2.31 7.83 13.34
CA GLN A 103 -2.79 9.11 13.84
C GLN A 103 -3.57 8.96 15.15
N GLN A 104 -4.52 8.01 15.22
CA GLN A 104 -5.29 7.72 16.43
C GLN A 104 -4.38 7.34 17.60
N THR A 105 -3.35 6.53 17.34
CA THR A 105 -2.36 6.15 18.36
C THR A 105 -1.59 7.36 18.86
N ILE A 106 -1.15 8.24 17.97
CA ILE A 106 -0.44 9.48 18.35
C ILE A 106 -1.35 10.39 19.18
N VAL A 107 -2.58 10.64 18.72
CA VAL A 107 -3.56 11.48 19.43
C VAL A 107 -3.87 10.92 20.82
N SER A 108 -4.08 9.61 20.93
CA SER A 108 -4.31 8.96 22.22
C SER A 108 -3.13 9.16 23.18
N ARG A 109 -1.89 9.04 22.70
CA ARG A 109 -0.69 9.27 23.50
C ARG A 109 -0.53 10.72 23.92
N VAL A 110 -0.79 11.66 23.02
CA VAL A 110 -0.73 13.11 23.30
C VAL A 110 -1.77 13.49 24.36
N ASN A 111 -3.02 13.04 24.21
CA ASN A 111 -4.09 13.33 25.15
C ASN A 111 -3.86 12.72 26.54
N SER A 112 -3.08 11.64 26.63
CA SER A 112 -2.75 10.99 27.90
C SER A 112 -1.48 11.56 28.55
N ALA A 113 -0.72 12.40 27.84
CA ALA A 113 0.51 12.97 28.36
C ALA A 113 0.23 14.22 29.20
N LYS A 114 1.02 14.43 30.25
CA LYS A 114 0.94 15.65 31.09
C LYS A 114 1.34 16.91 30.30
N CYS A 115 2.28 16.77 29.38
CA CYS A 115 2.77 17.82 28.51
C CYS A 115 3.23 17.20 27.18
N PHE A 116 3.17 17.99 26.12
CA PHE A 116 3.72 17.65 24.80
C PHE A 116 4.33 18.90 24.17
N ALA A 117 5.30 18.72 23.28
CA ALA A 117 5.89 19.79 22.49
C ALA A 117 5.65 19.51 21.00
N LEU A 118 5.35 20.56 20.24
CA LEU A 118 5.19 20.49 18.79
C LEU A 118 6.38 21.20 18.13
N LEU A 119 7.22 20.43 17.44
CA LEU A 119 8.25 20.97 16.57
C LEU A 119 7.71 20.98 15.14
N ALA A 120 7.49 22.18 14.59
CA ALA A 120 7.09 22.36 13.20
C ALA A 120 8.21 23.10 12.47
N ASP A 121 8.77 22.46 11.44
CA ASP A 121 9.75 23.09 10.57
C ASP A 121 9.06 23.63 9.31
N GLN A 122 9.38 24.87 8.93
CA GLN A 122 8.80 25.50 7.75
C GLN A 122 9.74 25.32 6.55
N THR A 123 9.39 24.40 5.65
CA THR A 123 10.11 24.25 4.38
C THR A 123 9.55 25.20 3.32
N THR A 124 10.24 26.30 3.04
CA THR A 124 9.87 27.21 1.95
C THR A 124 10.30 26.62 0.60
N HIS A 125 9.32 26.18 -0.21
CA HIS A 125 9.58 25.60 -1.53
C HIS A 125 9.89 26.71 -2.55
N ILE A 126 11.17 26.97 -2.82
CA ILE A 126 11.61 27.84 -3.93
C ILE A 126 11.63 27.03 -5.24
N SER A 127 10.45 26.70 -5.77
CA SER A 127 10.36 26.16 -7.14
C SER A 127 10.57 27.32 -8.10
N GLY A 128 11.67 27.31 -8.85
CA GLY A 128 12.06 28.38 -9.77
C GLY A 128 10.92 28.80 -10.72
N LYS A 129 10.30 29.94 -10.45
CA LYS A 129 9.51 30.65 -11.46
C LYS A 129 10.49 31.07 -12.55
N LYS A 130 10.37 30.48 -13.74
CA LYS A 130 11.02 31.00 -14.96
C LYS A 130 10.57 32.46 -15.13
N TYR A 131 11.46 33.41 -14.88
CA TYR A 131 11.28 34.79 -15.31
C TYR A 131 11.34 34.80 -16.84
N ARG A 132 10.17 34.77 -17.49
CA ARG A 132 10.06 35.06 -18.92
C ARG A 132 10.34 36.55 -19.08
N ARG A 133 11.57 36.92 -19.45
CA ARG A 133 11.86 38.26 -19.97
C ARG A 133 10.98 38.47 -21.19
N VAL A 134 10.01 39.36 -21.07
CA VAL A 134 9.38 39.99 -22.22
C VAL A 134 10.45 40.93 -22.78
N ARG A 135 10.95 40.59 -23.98
CA ARG A 135 11.63 41.58 -24.83
C ARG A 135 10.55 42.36 -25.56
#